data_AF-A0A523L1U6-F1
#
_entry.id   AF-A0A523L1U6-F1
#
_cell.length_a   1.000
_cell.length_b   1.000
_cell.length_c   1.000
_cell.angle_alpha   90.00
_cell.angle_beta   90.00
_cell.angle_gamma   90.00
#
_symmetry.space_group_name_H-M   'P 1'
#
loop_
_entity.id
_entity.type
_entity.pdbx_description
1 polymer ?
#
loop_
_entity_poly.entity_id
_entity_poly.type
_entity_poly.pdbx_seq_one_letter_code
_entity_poly.pdbx_strand_id
1 'polypeptide(L)'
;MLDSQLGWLQDAAHANLIRRGLRGLEKEALRVDSEGHLSARMHPTRLGSALTHPYLTTDYSEALLEFVTPAYPTNWETFQFLCDSHCFVCQNLEGELLWAQSMPCIVNPSQDLPVASYGPSNIGQMKTIYRRGLGYRYGRAMQAIAGVHYNYSLPISFWEPFREQQKKTEVLGSFISAQYMGLVRNYRRLAWLFIYLFGASPALCKSFCPEGHEILEELDPSTWHGPFSTSLRMSDIGYRNKTQAELQISANSLTEYTAGLAAAVTTPNADYEKIGVRVNGEYRQLSVNILQIENEYYSSIRPKPAIGSDAPLTVDLRGAGVEYVEVRTLDINMLDPVGVNQNQLRFAEAALIYCLLAESPPIDAVEQAEIDARDLAVALEGRKPGLMLLENGHDVSLQARGIVLVDRIQEVAAILDVDGEGYLAAVEAQRAALMEPKLTPSAQILEGIRDSDQSFLEFTLDLSKAHAEYFCQLRLSPEKMALFTTAAERSLERTQALEQSSGPTFEAYLASYFERL
;
A
#
# COMPACT_ATOMS: atom_id res chain seq x y z
N MET A 1 16.27 24.38 -7.38
CA MET A 1 14.94 24.63 -6.78
C MET A 1 14.90 24.22 -5.30
N LEU A 2 15.28 22.99 -4.97
CA LEU A 2 15.25 22.47 -3.59
C LEU A 2 16.00 23.33 -2.55
N ASP A 3 17.24 23.78 -2.82
CA ASP A 3 18.00 24.60 -1.85
C ASP A 3 17.30 25.90 -1.47
N SER A 4 16.60 26.52 -2.43
CA SER A 4 15.82 27.74 -2.17
C SER A 4 14.61 27.46 -1.27
N GLN A 5 14.02 26.28 -1.39
CA GLN A 5 12.86 25.89 -0.59
C GLN A 5 13.27 25.43 0.80
N LEU A 6 14.37 24.67 0.91
CA LEU A 6 14.99 24.34 2.19
C LEU A 6 15.44 25.61 2.93
N GLY A 7 16.04 26.58 2.22
CA GLY A 7 16.40 27.88 2.79
C GLY A 7 15.18 28.66 3.33
N TRP A 8 14.02 28.56 2.68
CA TRP A 8 12.77 29.15 3.19
C TRP A 8 12.30 28.48 4.49
N LEU A 9 12.45 27.16 4.56
CA LEU A 9 12.10 26.34 5.73
C LEU A 9 13.13 26.41 6.88
N GLN A 10 14.27 27.10 6.71
CA GLN A 10 15.20 27.36 7.82
C GLN A 10 14.62 28.35 8.85
N ASP A 11 13.66 29.19 8.45
CA ASP A 11 12.90 30.00 9.39
C ASP A 11 11.94 29.12 10.21
N ALA A 12 11.95 29.30 11.54
CA ALA A 12 11.19 28.45 12.45
C ALA A 12 9.67 28.53 12.24
N ALA A 13 9.14 29.67 11.80
CA ALA A 13 7.71 29.81 11.53
C ALA A 13 7.33 29.01 10.28
N HIS A 14 8.16 29.04 9.22
CA HIS A 14 7.93 28.24 8.01
C HIS A 14 8.18 26.74 8.25
N ALA A 15 9.19 26.37 9.02
CA ALA A 15 9.44 24.97 9.41
C ALA A 15 8.21 24.34 10.08
N ASN A 16 7.52 25.10 10.93
CA ASN A 16 6.30 24.63 11.59
C ASN A 16 5.14 24.36 10.61
N LEU A 17 5.17 24.92 9.40
CA LEU A 17 4.11 24.73 8.41
C LEU A 17 4.10 23.32 7.79
N ILE A 18 5.26 22.65 7.74
CA ILE A 18 5.35 21.26 7.25
C ILE A 18 5.20 20.24 8.39
N ARG A 19 5.22 20.70 9.64
CA ARG A 19 5.01 19.85 10.81
C ARG A 19 3.54 19.56 10.99
N ARG A 20 3.25 18.40 11.59
CA ARG A 20 1.87 17.96 11.85
C ARG A 20 1.04 17.70 10.58
N GLY A 21 1.70 17.31 9.49
CA GLY A 21 1.00 16.69 8.35
C GLY A 21 0.14 15.52 8.82
N LEU A 22 -0.89 15.14 8.08
CA LEU A 22 -1.71 14.01 8.51
C LEU A 22 -1.15 12.71 7.94
N ARG A 23 -1.09 11.68 8.79
CA ARG A 23 -0.67 10.33 8.43
C ARG A 23 -1.78 9.33 8.69
N GLY A 24 -2.01 8.43 7.75
CA GLY A 24 -2.82 7.24 7.93
C GLY A 24 -2.06 5.99 7.50
N LEU A 25 -2.40 4.85 8.07
CA LEU A 25 -1.90 3.54 7.66
C LEU A 25 -3.07 2.66 7.25
N GLU A 26 -2.88 1.95 6.15
CA GLU A 26 -3.63 0.74 5.82
C GLU A 26 -2.66 -0.43 5.93
N LYS A 27 -3.03 -1.49 6.63
CA LYS A 27 -2.19 -2.68 6.77
C LYS A 27 -3.03 -3.93 6.57
N GLU A 28 -2.58 -4.80 5.70
CA GLU A 28 -3.28 -6.05 5.39
C GLU A 28 -2.67 -7.23 6.18
N ALA A 29 -3.46 -8.27 6.46
CA ALA A 29 -2.96 -9.57 6.91
C ALA A 29 -3.97 -10.68 6.68
N LEU A 30 -3.49 -11.82 6.21
CA LEU A 30 -4.29 -13.03 6.10
C LEU A 30 -4.59 -13.59 7.50
N ARG A 31 -5.83 -14.02 7.73
CA ARG A 31 -6.19 -14.88 8.85
C ARG A 31 -5.81 -16.31 8.52
N VAL A 32 -5.07 -16.97 9.41
CA VAL A 32 -4.62 -18.35 9.25
C VAL A 32 -4.94 -19.19 10.49
N ASP A 33 -5.00 -20.51 10.32
CA ASP A 33 -5.10 -21.44 11.45
C ASP A 33 -3.74 -21.66 12.15
N SER A 34 -3.71 -22.52 13.18
CA SER A 34 -2.50 -22.82 13.96
C SER A 34 -1.41 -23.56 13.19
N GLU A 35 -1.73 -24.07 11.99
CA GLU A 35 -0.84 -24.77 11.07
C GLU A 35 -0.42 -23.88 9.89
N GLY A 36 -0.89 -22.63 9.82
CA GLY A 36 -0.54 -21.69 8.76
C GLY A 36 -1.33 -21.90 7.46
N HIS A 37 -2.47 -22.59 7.49
CA HIS A 37 -3.38 -22.60 6.35
C HIS A 37 -4.31 -21.39 6.39
N LEU A 38 -4.69 -20.91 5.21
CA LEU A 38 -5.63 -19.82 5.09
C LEU A 38 -6.98 -20.17 5.73
N SER A 39 -7.52 -19.26 6.54
CA SER A 39 -8.84 -19.41 7.12
C SER A 39 -9.92 -19.51 6.04
N ALA A 40 -10.79 -20.51 6.16
CA ALA A 40 -12.06 -20.58 5.43
C ALA A 40 -13.24 -19.92 6.18
N ARG A 41 -13.03 -19.41 7.39
CA ARG A 41 -14.09 -18.77 8.19
C ARG A 41 -14.46 -17.40 7.63
N MET A 42 -15.71 -17.01 7.82
CA MET A 42 -16.18 -15.64 7.55
C MET A 42 -15.50 -14.62 8.47
N HIS A 43 -15.54 -13.35 8.08
CA HIS A 43 -15.10 -12.24 8.91
C HIS A 43 -15.79 -12.30 10.30
N PRO A 44 -15.04 -12.30 11.41
CA PRO A 44 -15.62 -12.46 12.73
C PRO A 44 -16.59 -11.32 13.07
N THR A 45 -17.82 -11.66 13.45
CA THR A 45 -18.85 -10.66 13.80
C THR A 45 -18.45 -9.77 14.98
N ARG A 46 -17.56 -10.25 15.86
CA ARG A 46 -16.98 -9.44 16.95
C ARG A 46 -16.15 -8.25 16.45
N LEU A 47 -15.64 -8.32 15.22
CA LEU A 47 -14.93 -7.21 14.54
C LEU A 47 -15.91 -6.28 13.80
N GLY A 48 -17.20 -6.60 13.79
CA GLY A 48 -18.24 -5.81 13.13
C GLY A 48 -18.51 -6.27 11.70
N SER A 49 -18.86 -5.31 10.85
CA SER A 49 -19.08 -5.51 9.42
C SER A 49 -17.93 -4.92 8.63
N ALA A 50 -17.25 -5.75 7.84
CA ALA A 50 -16.20 -5.31 6.94
C ALA A 50 -16.68 -4.23 5.94
N LEU A 51 -17.98 -4.14 5.63
CA LEU A 51 -18.49 -3.14 4.69
C LEU A 51 -18.43 -1.70 5.25
N THR A 52 -18.70 -1.53 6.54
CA THR A 52 -19.01 -0.21 7.12
C THR A 52 -18.19 0.12 8.37
N HIS A 53 -17.41 -0.82 8.87
CA HIS A 53 -16.56 -0.59 10.02
C HIS A 53 -15.42 0.39 9.65
N PRO A 54 -15.19 1.45 10.46
CA PRO A 54 -14.32 2.55 10.06
C PRO A 54 -12.83 2.23 10.14
N TYR A 55 -12.44 1.16 10.85
CA TYR A 55 -11.03 0.88 11.16
C TYR A 55 -10.58 -0.54 10.78
N LEU A 56 -11.51 -1.41 10.41
CA LEU A 56 -11.28 -2.83 10.16
C LEU A 56 -12.17 -3.21 9.00
N THR A 57 -11.59 -3.76 7.95
CA THR A 57 -12.32 -4.24 6.77
C THR A 57 -11.62 -5.47 6.22
N THR A 58 -11.98 -5.89 5.03
CA THR A 58 -11.29 -6.92 4.27
C THR A 58 -10.86 -6.34 2.93
N ASP A 59 -9.69 -6.74 2.44
CA ASP A 59 -9.31 -6.49 1.04
C ASP A 59 -9.90 -7.61 0.17
N TYR A 60 -9.15 -8.26 -0.72
CA TYR A 60 -9.65 -9.16 -1.74
C TYR A 60 -10.39 -10.38 -1.17
N SER A 61 -9.79 -11.02 -0.17
CA SER A 61 -10.27 -12.26 0.42
C SER A 61 -11.06 -12.01 1.70
N GLU A 62 -12.05 -12.84 1.98
CA GLU A 62 -12.74 -12.87 3.27
C GLU A 62 -11.78 -13.10 4.44
N ALA A 63 -10.66 -13.78 4.18
CA ALA A 63 -9.58 -14.02 5.13
C ALA A 63 -8.54 -12.90 5.17
N LEU A 64 -8.53 -11.97 4.21
CA LEU A 64 -7.54 -10.89 4.15
C LEU A 64 -8.05 -9.66 4.90
N LEU A 65 -7.75 -9.60 6.19
CA LEU A 65 -8.12 -8.49 7.06
C LEU A 65 -7.30 -7.24 6.69
N GLU A 66 -7.94 -6.08 6.73
CA GLU A 66 -7.30 -4.78 6.51
C GLU A 66 -7.58 -3.85 7.70
N PHE A 67 -6.52 -3.32 8.27
CA PHE A 67 -6.54 -2.34 9.35
C PHE A 67 -6.41 -0.95 8.74
N VAL A 68 -7.30 -0.02 9.09
CA VAL A 68 -7.29 1.35 8.57
C VAL A 68 -7.26 2.33 9.75
N THR A 69 -6.18 3.10 9.87
CA THR A 69 -6.08 4.11 10.93
C THR A 69 -6.79 5.40 10.53
N PRO A 70 -7.34 6.16 11.50
CA PRO A 70 -7.61 7.58 11.30
C PRO A 70 -6.37 8.35 10.85
N ALA A 71 -6.59 9.54 10.32
CA ALA A 71 -5.53 10.48 9.97
C ALA A 71 -5.06 11.22 11.24
N TYR A 72 -3.80 11.05 11.63
CA TYR A 72 -3.21 11.66 12.84
C TYR A 72 -2.07 12.62 12.52
N PRO A 73 -1.83 13.64 13.37
CA PRO A 73 -0.78 14.63 13.16
C PRO A 73 0.61 14.17 13.62
N THR A 74 0.76 12.95 14.13
CA THR A 74 2.07 12.41 14.55
C THR A 74 2.20 10.93 14.19
N ASN A 75 3.42 10.50 13.86
CA ASN A 75 3.72 9.09 13.58
C ASN A 75 3.45 8.20 14.80
N TRP A 76 3.63 8.72 16.03
CA TRP A 76 3.36 7.99 17.26
C TRP A 76 1.86 7.68 17.43
N GLU A 77 0.97 8.65 17.22
CA GLU A 77 -0.47 8.44 17.35
C GLU A 77 -0.99 7.45 16.29
N THR A 78 -0.55 7.57 15.03
CA THR A 78 -0.88 6.62 13.96
C THR A 78 -0.43 5.20 14.33
N PHE A 79 0.84 5.06 14.74
CA PHE A 79 1.41 3.77 15.14
C PHE A 79 0.68 3.16 16.34
N GLN A 80 0.44 3.96 17.38
CA GLN A 80 -0.25 3.50 18.59
C GLN A 80 -1.69 3.05 18.28
N PHE A 81 -2.41 3.76 17.41
CA PHE A 81 -3.74 3.33 16.99
C PHE A 81 -3.70 1.97 16.27
N LEU A 82 -2.71 1.77 15.38
CA LEU A 82 -2.53 0.50 14.69
C LEU A 82 -2.22 -0.63 15.69
N CYS A 83 -1.34 -0.40 16.68
CA CYS A 83 -1.10 -1.32 17.79
C CYS A 83 -2.40 -1.66 18.55
N ASP A 84 -3.18 -0.65 18.91
CA ASP A 84 -4.43 -0.84 19.66
C ASP A 84 -5.43 -1.69 18.84
N SER A 85 -5.52 -1.45 17.54
CA SER A 85 -6.39 -2.24 16.64
C SER A 85 -5.94 -3.69 16.51
N HIS A 86 -4.63 -3.94 16.49
CA HIS A 86 -4.05 -5.29 16.54
C HIS A 86 -4.39 -6.00 17.86
N CYS A 87 -4.26 -5.33 19.01
CA CYS A 87 -4.69 -5.88 20.31
C CYS A 87 -6.16 -6.30 20.28
N PHE A 88 -7.04 -5.42 19.78
CA PHE A 88 -8.47 -5.71 19.70
C PHE A 88 -8.75 -6.91 18.79
N VAL A 89 -8.12 -6.97 17.62
CA VAL A 89 -8.30 -8.08 16.66
C VAL A 89 -7.78 -9.40 17.24
N CYS A 90 -6.55 -9.46 17.75
CA CYS A 90 -5.98 -10.69 18.29
C CYS A 90 -6.82 -11.27 19.44
N GLN A 91 -7.42 -10.41 20.28
CA GLN A 91 -8.33 -10.83 21.36
C GLN A 91 -9.68 -11.39 20.85
N ASN A 92 -10.01 -11.20 19.58
CA ASN A 92 -11.29 -11.55 18.97
C ASN A 92 -11.19 -12.52 17.77
N LEU A 93 -10.01 -13.07 17.46
CA LEU A 93 -9.78 -13.97 16.32
C LEU A 93 -10.13 -15.47 16.56
N GLU A 94 -10.73 -15.83 17.69
CA GLU A 94 -11.30 -17.18 17.96
C GLU A 94 -10.40 -18.38 17.53
N GLY A 95 -9.10 -18.30 17.84
CA GLY A 95 -8.12 -19.36 17.56
C GLY A 95 -7.41 -19.23 16.22
N GLU A 96 -7.70 -18.20 15.43
CA GLU A 96 -6.93 -17.83 14.24
C GLU A 96 -5.79 -16.87 14.59
N LEU A 97 -4.82 -16.78 13.69
CA LEU A 97 -3.66 -15.90 13.78
C LEU A 97 -3.67 -14.91 12.61
N LEU A 98 -2.94 -13.80 12.77
CA LEU A 98 -2.60 -12.92 11.66
C LEU A 98 -1.28 -13.37 11.05
N TRP A 99 -1.29 -13.66 9.75
CA TRP A 99 -0.08 -13.94 8.98
C TRP A 99 0.84 -12.70 8.97
N ALA A 100 2.10 -12.89 9.37
CA ALA A 100 3.02 -11.79 9.64
C ALA A 100 3.75 -11.27 8.39
N GLN A 101 3.42 -11.76 7.19
CA GLN A 101 4.23 -11.53 5.99
C GLN A 101 3.38 -11.13 4.75
N SER A 102 3.98 -10.36 3.85
CA SER A 102 3.43 -9.94 2.56
C SER A 102 3.18 -11.10 1.61
N MET A 103 4.17 -11.99 1.42
CA MET A 103 3.97 -13.19 0.62
C MET A 103 3.08 -14.16 1.39
N PRO A 104 2.08 -14.76 0.72
CA PRO A 104 1.03 -15.50 1.42
C PRO A 104 1.54 -16.78 2.07
N CYS A 105 0.74 -17.29 2.99
CA CYS A 105 0.87 -18.61 3.60
C CYS A 105 0.65 -19.73 2.55
N ILE A 106 0.38 -20.97 2.99
CA ILE A 106 -0.02 -22.02 2.05
C ILE A 106 -1.30 -21.57 1.34
N VAL A 107 -1.15 -21.27 0.05
CA VAL A 107 -2.24 -21.01 -0.89
C VAL A 107 -2.11 -21.96 -2.06
N ASN A 108 -3.22 -22.54 -2.50
CA ASN A 108 -3.26 -23.37 -3.69
C ASN A 108 -3.82 -22.55 -4.86
N PRO A 109 -3.01 -22.22 -5.89
CA PRO A 109 -3.46 -21.44 -7.04
C PRO A 109 -4.62 -22.07 -7.82
N SER A 110 -4.80 -23.39 -7.69
CA SER A 110 -5.91 -24.12 -8.31
C SER A 110 -7.18 -24.20 -7.45
N GLN A 111 -7.13 -23.77 -6.18
CA GLN A 111 -8.29 -23.70 -5.29
C GLN A 111 -8.81 -22.27 -5.15
N ASP A 112 -10.11 -22.18 -4.90
CA ASP A 112 -10.79 -20.91 -4.72
C ASP A 112 -10.48 -20.32 -3.35
N LEU A 113 -9.65 -19.26 -3.32
CA LEU A 113 -9.61 -18.36 -2.16
C LEU A 113 -11.00 -17.78 -1.92
N PRO A 114 -11.44 -17.68 -0.64
CA PRO A 114 -12.74 -17.10 -0.33
C PRO A 114 -12.71 -15.61 -0.66
N VAL A 115 -13.54 -15.17 -1.60
CA VAL A 115 -13.67 -13.75 -1.96
C VAL A 115 -14.41 -13.01 -0.85
N ALA A 116 -13.97 -11.80 -0.50
CA ALA A 116 -14.62 -11.00 0.54
C ALA A 116 -16.09 -10.74 0.23
N SER A 117 -16.94 -10.95 1.23
CA SER A 117 -18.39 -10.80 1.16
C SER A 117 -18.84 -9.59 1.97
N TYR A 118 -19.61 -8.71 1.34
CA TYR A 118 -20.11 -7.48 1.97
C TYR A 118 -21.65 -7.40 2.04
N GLY A 119 -22.31 -8.55 1.94
CA GLY A 119 -23.76 -8.64 2.00
C GLY A 119 -24.48 -8.16 0.72
N PRO A 120 -25.83 -8.16 0.73
CA PRO A 120 -26.67 -7.96 -0.45
C PRO A 120 -26.96 -6.48 -0.79
N SER A 121 -26.51 -5.51 0.01
CA SER A 121 -26.64 -4.09 -0.36
C SER A 121 -25.96 -3.80 -1.72
N ASN A 122 -26.41 -2.80 -2.47
CA ASN A 122 -25.83 -2.50 -3.78
C ASN A 122 -24.32 -2.24 -3.74
N ILE A 123 -23.85 -1.48 -2.74
CA ILE A 123 -22.42 -1.23 -2.51
C ILE A 123 -21.67 -2.51 -2.11
N GLY A 124 -22.29 -3.37 -1.30
CA GLY A 124 -21.72 -4.65 -0.89
C GLY A 124 -21.58 -5.63 -2.06
N GLN A 125 -22.62 -5.74 -2.90
CA GLN A 125 -22.59 -6.51 -4.13
C GLN A 125 -21.52 -5.99 -5.10
N MET A 126 -21.42 -4.66 -5.29
CA MET A 126 -20.42 -4.06 -6.16
C MET A 126 -18.99 -4.42 -5.71
N LYS A 127 -18.68 -4.26 -4.41
CA LYS A 127 -17.36 -4.60 -3.85
C LYS A 127 -17.02 -6.09 -3.98
N THR A 128 -18.01 -6.97 -3.79
CA THR A 128 -17.86 -8.43 -3.93
C THR A 128 -17.63 -8.83 -5.39
N ILE A 129 -18.43 -8.29 -6.32
CA ILE A 129 -18.35 -8.58 -7.76
C ILE A 129 -17.03 -8.06 -8.35
N TYR A 130 -16.58 -6.88 -7.92
CA TYR A 130 -15.27 -6.34 -8.28
C TYR A 130 -14.14 -7.34 -8.00
N ARG A 131 -14.11 -7.90 -6.78
CA ARG A 131 -13.11 -8.89 -6.36
C ARG A 131 -13.25 -10.22 -7.10
N ARG A 132 -14.47 -10.68 -7.39
CA ARG A 132 -14.65 -11.82 -8.31
C ARG A 132 -13.99 -11.55 -9.65
N GLY A 133 -14.19 -10.36 -10.21
CA GLY A 133 -13.58 -9.93 -11.47
C GLY A 133 -12.06 -9.99 -11.42
N LEU A 134 -11.44 -9.49 -10.34
CA LEU A 134 -9.99 -9.61 -10.13
C LEU A 134 -9.52 -11.08 -10.14
N GLY A 135 -10.29 -11.97 -9.49
CA GLY A 135 -10.00 -13.40 -9.48
C GLY A 135 -10.04 -14.04 -10.87
N TYR A 136 -11.00 -13.66 -11.72
CA TYR A 136 -11.09 -14.14 -13.10
C TYR A 136 -10.02 -13.54 -14.02
N ARG A 137 -9.63 -12.27 -13.81
CA ARG A 137 -8.68 -11.55 -14.67
C ARG A 137 -7.23 -11.89 -14.36
N TYR A 138 -6.90 -12.07 -13.09
CA TYR A 138 -5.52 -12.11 -12.61
C TYR A 138 -5.16 -13.37 -11.82
N GLY A 139 -6.14 -14.23 -11.56
CA GLY A 139 -5.99 -15.35 -10.64
C GLY A 139 -6.12 -14.92 -9.19
N ARG A 140 -6.61 -15.84 -8.35
CA ARG A 140 -6.89 -15.53 -6.93
C ARG A 140 -5.62 -15.49 -6.09
N ALA A 141 -4.68 -16.39 -6.32
CA ALA A 141 -3.45 -16.51 -5.50
C ALA A 141 -2.71 -15.18 -5.35
N MET A 142 -2.50 -14.44 -6.44
CA MET A 142 -1.82 -13.13 -6.43
C MET A 142 -2.49 -12.14 -5.47
N GLN A 143 -3.81 -12.21 -5.34
CA GLN A 143 -4.60 -11.31 -4.50
C GLN A 143 -4.54 -11.64 -3.00
N ALA A 144 -3.86 -12.73 -2.62
CA ALA A 144 -3.55 -13.04 -1.22
C ALA A 144 -2.29 -12.33 -0.72
N ILE A 145 -1.50 -11.72 -1.61
CA ILE A 145 -0.33 -10.95 -1.21
C ILE A 145 -0.83 -9.72 -0.43
N ALA A 146 -0.21 -9.46 0.72
CA ALA A 146 -0.61 -8.37 1.60
C ALA A 146 0.45 -7.25 1.63
N GLY A 147 0.06 -6.02 1.91
CA GLY A 147 0.98 -4.89 2.01
C GLY A 147 0.63 -3.90 3.12
N VAL A 148 1.40 -2.81 3.12
CA VAL A 148 1.11 -1.63 3.94
C VAL A 148 1.03 -0.41 3.02
N HIS A 149 -0.02 0.40 3.21
CA HIS A 149 -0.12 1.70 2.57
C HIS A 149 0.11 2.81 3.58
N TYR A 150 0.95 3.78 3.18
CA TYR A 150 1.23 4.96 3.98
C TYR A 150 0.59 6.19 3.32
N ASN A 151 -0.42 6.73 3.99
CA ASN A 151 -1.19 7.88 3.53
C ASN A 151 -0.62 9.15 4.17
N TYR A 152 -0.33 10.17 3.35
CA TYR A 152 0.27 11.41 3.84
C TYR A 152 -0.30 12.66 3.17
N SER A 153 -0.56 13.69 3.98
CA SER A 153 -0.84 15.06 3.52
C SER A 153 -0.08 16.10 4.32
N LEU A 154 0.28 17.19 3.65
CA LEU A 154 0.79 18.38 4.33
C LEU A 154 -0.34 19.13 5.05
N PRO A 155 -0.03 19.86 6.15
CA PRO A 155 -1.02 20.69 6.83
C PRO A 155 -1.66 21.71 5.89
N ILE A 156 -2.96 21.98 6.05
CA ILE A 156 -3.63 22.97 5.20
C ILE A 156 -2.98 24.35 5.27
N SER A 157 -2.41 24.71 6.43
CA SER A 157 -1.69 25.97 6.66
C SER A 157 -0.41 26.12 5.85
N PHE A 158 0.14 25.04 5.29
CA PHE A 158 1.35 25.06 4.47
C PHE A 158 1.13 25.75 3.12
N TRP A 159 -0.03 25.55 2.51
CA TRP A 159 -0.18 25.74 1.06
C TRP A 159 -0.19 27.19 0.62
N GLU A 160 -0.88 28.07 1.35
CA GLU A 160 -0.98 29.49 0.99
C GLU A 160 0.41 30.18 1.11
N PRO A 161 1.15 30.07 2.23
CA PRO A 161 2.52 30.61 2.30
C PRO A 161 3.47 30.00 1.28
N PHE A 162 3.35 28.68 1.02
CA PHE A 162 4.20 28.04 0.01
C PHE A 162 3.90 28.56 -1.40
N ARG A 163 2.63 28.79 -1.75
CA ARG A 163 2.22 29.38 -3.04
C ARG A 163 2.79 30.79 -3.22
N GLU A 164 2.69 31.62 -2.19
CA GLU A 164 3.27 32.98 -2.18
C GLU A 164 4.79 32.93 -2.38
N GLN A 165 5.47 32.02 -1.67
CA GLN A 165 6.92 31.84 -1.81
C GLN A 165 7.33 31.36 -3.21
N GLN A 166 6.52 30.50 -3.84
CA GLN A 166 6.71 30.09 -5.25
C GLN A 166 6.32 31.20 -6.25
N LYS A 167 5.82 32.35 -5.78
CA LYS A 167 5.32 33.47 -6.60
C LYS A 167 4.25 33.02 -7.60
N LYS A 168 3.38 32.13 -7.14
CA LYS A 168 2.30 31.52 -7.92
C LYS A 168 0.98 32.24 -7.66
N THR A 169 0.16 32.37 -8.69
CA THR A 169 -1.10 33.13 -8.67
C THR A 169 -2.31 32.28 -9.07
N GLU A 170 -2.09 31.01 -9.39
CA GLU A 170 -3.12 30.03 -9.68
C GLU A 170 -4.05 29.83 -8.46
N VAL A 171 -5.30 29.40 -8.70
CA VAL A 171 -6.23 29.05 -7.62
C VAL A 171 -5.61 27.99 -6.71
N LEU A 172 -5.80 28.14 -5.39
CA LEU A 172 -5.11 27.34 -4.37
C LEU A 172 -5.27 25.82 -4.61
N GLY A 173 -6.48 25.33 -4.88
CA GLY A 173 -6.71 23.91 -5.16
C GLY A 173 -5.95 23.38 -6.40
N SER A 174 -5.87 24.18 -7.47
CA SER A 174 -5.07 23.84 -8.66
C SER A 174 -3.58 23.81 -8.33
N PHE A 175 -3.11 24.76 -7.52
CA PHE A 175 -1.72 24.78 -7.05
C PHE A 175 -1.39 23.55 -6.21
N ILE A 176 -2.22 23.22 -5.21
CA ILE A 176 -2.05 22.03 -4.35
C ILE A 176 -1.99 20.76 -5.19
N SER A 177 -2.95 20.58 -6.10
CA SER A 177 -2.98 19.42 -6.99
C SER A 177 -1.72 19.34 -7.84
N ALA A 178 -1.23 20.46 -8.38
CA ALA A 178 0.01 20.48 -9.15
C ALA A 178 1.25 20.10 -8.31
N GLN A 179 1.32 20.55 -7.05
CA GLN A 179 2.40 20.17 -6.13
C GLN A 179 2.36 18.67 -5.80
N TYR A 180 1.17 18.11 -5.52
CA TYR A 180 1.05 16.67 -5.28
C TYR A 180 1.35 15.83 -6.51
N MET A 181 0.98 16.28 -7.71
CA MET A 181 1.40 15.57 -8.93
C MET A 181 2.92 15.64 -9.13
N GLY A 182 3.56 16.75 -8.74
CA GLY A 182 5.03 16.84 -8.66
C GLY A 182 5.63 15.83 -7.68
N LEU A 183 5.06 15.73 -6.48
CA LEU A 183 5.41 14.70 -5.48
C LEU A 183 5.27 13.30 -6.07
N VAL A 184 4.14 12.98 -6.71
CA VAL A 184 3.89 11.67 -7.33
C VAL A 184 4.97 11.33 -8.37
N ARG A 185 5.38 12.27 -9.23
CA ARG A 185 6.48 12.03 -10.19
C ARG A 185 7.80 11.75 -9.48
N ASN A 186 8.14 12.54 -8.48
CA ASN A 186 9.39 12.36 -7.73
C ASN A 186 9.39 11.08 -6.91
N TYR A 187 8.25 10.67 -6.37
CA TYR A 187 8.12 9.38 -5.71
C TYR A 187 8.26 8.22 -6.69
N ARG A 188 7.69 8.29 -7.90
CA ARG A 188 7.96 7.29 -8.95
C ARG A 188 9.46 7.14 -9.23
N ARG A 189 10.21 8.25 -9.26
CA ARG A 189 11.69 8.21 -9.40
C ARG A 189 12.42 7.64 -8.18
N LEU A 190 11.77 7.60 -7.03
CA LEU A 190 12.37 7.24 -5.74
C LEU A 190 11.84 5.90 -5.19
N ALA A 191 10.82 5.30 -5.80
CA ALA A 191 10.12 4.10 -5.31
C ALA A 191 11.08 2.93 -5.06
N TRP A 192 12.03 2.68 -5.97
CA TRP A 192 13.09 1.69 -5.78
C TRP A 192 13.83 1.82 -4.43
N LEU A 193 14.00 3.02 -3.88
CA LEU A 193 14.67 3.21 -2.60
C LEU A 193 13.84 2.62 -1.45
N PHE A 194 12.52 2.75 -1.50
CA PHE A 194 11.61 2.11 -0.55
C PHE A 194 11.60 0.59 -0.73
N ILE A 195 11.61 0.10 -1.98
CA ILE A 195 11.69 -1.33 -2.30
C ILE A 195 13.00 -1.93 -1.77
N TYR A 196 14.11 -1.19 -1.82
CA TYR A 196 15.39 -1.62 -1.26
C TYR A 196 15.39 -1.62 0.27
N LEU A 197 15.05 -0.48 0.88
CA LEU A 197 15.19 -0.27 2.33
C LEU A 197 14.15 -1.02 3.16
N PHE A 198 12.94 -1.16 2.62
CA PHE A 198 11.79 -1.70 3.34
C PHE A 198 11.17 -2.92 2.68
N GLY A 199 11.78 -3.43 1.61
CA GLY A 199 11.45 -4.74 1.06
C GLY A 199 11.69 -5.81 2.12
N ALA A 200 10.65 -6.59 2.39
CA ALA A 200 10.63 -7.58 3.46
C ALA A 200 10.12 -8.95 2.98
N SER A 201 10.07 -9.17 1.67
CA SER A 201 9.56 -10.41 1.07
C SER A 201 10.59 -11.14 0.19
N PRO A 202 11.73 -11.60 0.72
CA PRO A 202 12.78 -12.27 -0.07
C PRO A 202 12.50 -13.74 -0.37
N ALA A 203 11.49 -14.33 0.26
CA ALA A 203 11.16 -15.75 0.17
C ALA A 203 9.63 -15.95 0.14
N LEU A 204 9.21 -17.11 -0.35
CA LEU A 204 7.80 -17.50 -0.44
C LEU A 204 7.64 -19.02 -0.37
N CYS A 205 6.44 -19.46 -0.01
CA CYS A 205 6.07 -20.87 -0.12
C CYS A 205 5.97 -21.30 -1.60
N LYS A 206 6.50 -22.47 -1.94
CA LYS A 206 6.40 -23.04 -3.31
C LYS A 206 4.94 -23.25 -3.75
N SER A 207 3.99 -23.35 -2.83
CA SER A 207 2.58 -23.50 -3.19
C SER A 207 2.06 -22.28 -3.97
N PHE A 208 2.56 -21.07 -3.67
CA PHE A 208 2.17 -19.84 -4.36
C PHE A 208 2.70 -19.79 -5.80
N CYS A 209 3.94 -20.23 -6.01
CA CYS A 209 4.59 -20.27 -7.32
C CYS A 209 5.22 -21.66 -7.56
N PRO A 210 4.43 -22.69 -7.91
CA PRO A 210 4.93 -24.06 -8.04
C PRO A 210 5.96 -24.22 -9.17
N GLU A 211 5.81 -23.42 -10.23
CA GLU A 211 6.70 -23.42 -11.40
C GLU A 211 8.04 -22.73 -11.14
N GLY A 212 8.14 -21.95 -10.05
CA GLY A 212 9.31 -21.14 -9.74
C GLY A 212 9.47 -19.92 -10.65
N HIS A 213 10.64 -19.29 -10.58
CA HIS A 213 11.04 -18.15 -11.40
C HIS A 213 12.56 -18.21 -11.59
N GLU A 214 13.08 -17.63 -12.66
CA GLU A 214 14.52 -17.75 -13.01
C GLU A 214 15.48 -17.20 -11.94
N ILE A 215 15.00 -16.27 -11.11
CA ILE A 215 15.77 -15.67 -10.01
C ILE A 215 15.68 -16.45 -8.69
N LEU A 216 14.72 -17.39 -8.59
CA LEU A 216 14.43 -18.11 -7.36
C LEU A 216 15.30 -19.35 -7.25
N GLU A 217 15.87 -19.54 -6.06
CA GLU A 217 16.60 -20.73 -5.66
C GLU A 217 15.81 -21.48 -4.59
N GLU A 218 16.00 -22.81 -4.55
CA GLU A 218 15.41 -23.63 -3.50
C GLU A 218 16.12 -23.36 -2.17
N LEU A 219 15.39 -22.87 -1.17
CA LEU A 219 15.91 -22.75 0.20
C LEU A 219 15.77 -24.08 0.94
N ASP A 220 14.60 -24.71 0.78
CA ASP A 220 14.21 -26.01 1.32
C ASP A 220 13.11 -26.65 0.43
N PRO A 221 12.68 -27.91 0.66
CA PRO A 221 11.69 -28.58 -0.17
C PRO A 221 10.37 -27.81 -0.39
N SER A 222 10.00 -26.90 0.51
CA SER A 222 8.76 -26.12 0.53
C SER A 222 8.92 -24.61 0.31
N THR A 223 10.16 -24.09 0.24
CA THR A 223 10.43 -22.65 0.13
C THR A 223 11.26 -22.30 -1.11
N TRP A 224 10.81 -21.27 -1.83
CA TRP A 224 11.63 -20.52 -2.77
C TRP A 224 12.21 -19.28 -2.10
N HIS A 225 13.42 -18.88 -2.47
CA HIS A 225 13.96 -17.59 -2.10
C HIS A 225 14.72 -16.93 -3.25
N GLY A 226 14.71 -15.60 -3.26
CA GLY A 226 15.60 -14.81 -4.10
C GLY A 226 16.88 -14.48 -3.32
N PRO A 227 18.07 -14.93 -3.74
CA PRO A 227 19.31 -14.73 -2.97
C PRO A 227 19.59 -13.25 -2.65
N PHE A 228 19.26 -12.37 -3.60
CA PHE A 228 19.47 -10.93 -3.52
C PHE A 228 18.18 -10.11 -3.54
N SER A 229 17.01 -10.74 -3.61
CA SER A 229 15.73 -10.03 -3.67
C SER A 229 15.45 -9.27 -2.40
N THR A 230 14.83 -8.10 -2.55
CA THR A 230 14.33 -7.32 -1.42
C THR A 230 12.83 -7.50 -1.25
N SER A 231 12.07 -7.43 -2.34
CA SER A 231 10.61 -7.52 -2.32
C SER A 231 10.08 -8.29 -3.52
N LEU A 232 9.82 -9.59 -3.34
CA LEU A 232 9.16 -10.38 -4.38
C LEU A 232 7.72 -9.92 -4.60
N ARG A 233 7.06 -9.33 -3.59
CA ARG A 233 5.76 -8.67 -3.71
C ARG A 233 5.74 -7.59 -4.79
N MET A 234 6.81 -6.80 -4.92
CA MET A 234 6.94 -5.71 -5.88
C MET A 234 7.49 -6.15 -7.26
N SER A 235 7.67 -7.46 -7.48
CA SER A 235 8.13 -8.04 -8.75
C SER A 235 6.97 -8.57 -9.61
N ASP A 236 7.31 -9.16 -10.75
CA ASP A 236 6.40 -9.93 -11.62
C ASP A 236 6.02 -11.32 -11.07
N ILE A 237 6.67 -11.79 -10.00
CA ILE A 237 6.17 -12.90 -9.16
C ILE A 237 4.99 -12.43 -8.29
N GLY A 238 5.00 -11.15 -7.92
CA GLY A 238 4.03 -10.53 -7.02
C GLY A 238 2.87 -9.85 -7.75
N TYR A 239 2.65 -8.56 -7.45
CA TYR A 239 1.49 -7.81 -7.95
C TYR A 239 1.65 -7.20 -9.35
N ARG A 240 2.80 -7.32 -9.99
CA ARG A 240 3.05 -6.68 -11.28
C ARG A 240 2.56 -7.55 -12.45
N ASN A 241 1.33 -7.31 -12.90
CA ASN A 241 0.77 -8.02 -14.07
C ASN A 241 1.10 -7.34 -15.42
N LYS A 242 1.35 -8.15 -16.45
CA LYS A 242 1.68 -7.74 -17.83
C LYS A 242 0.62 -6.84 -18.46
N THR A 243 -0.67 -7.12 -18.28
CA THR A 243 -1.76 -6.31 -18.88
C THR A 243 -1.81 -4.89 -18.33
N GLN A 244 -1.41 -4.68 -17.07
CA GLN A 244 -1.35 -3.35 -16.46
C GLN A 244 -0.04 -2.63 -16.76
N ALA A 245 1.06 -3.35 -17.03
CA ALA A 245 2.32 -2.75 -17.46
C ALA A 245 2.20 -1.98 -18.79
N GLU A 246 1.19 -2.31 -19.61
CA GLU A 246 0.88 -1.59 -20.85
C GLU A 246 0.08 -0.29 -20.62
N LEU A 247 -0.52 -0.10 -19.43
CA LEU A 247 -1.29 1.11 -19.10
C LEU A 247 -0.37 2.30 -18.84
N GLN A 248 -0.27 3.20 -19.81
CA GLN A 248 0.53 4.42 -19.70
C GLN A 248 -0.29 5.56 -19.06
N ILE A 249 -0.51 5.49 -17.74
CA ILE A 249 -1.20 6.56 -16.99
C ILE A 249 -0.20 7.64 -16.54
N SER A 250 -0.29 8.80 -17.20
CA SER A 250 0.56 9.97 -16.94
C SER A 250 0.42 10.49 -15.50
N ALA A 251 1.55 10.83 -14.88
CA ALA A 251 1.63 11.57 -13.62
C ALA A 251 2.00 13.05 -13.82
N ASN A 252 1.95 13.56 -15.06
CA ASN A 252 2.41 14.92 -15.36
C ASN A 252 1.41 15.99 -14.92
N SER A 253 0.11 15.69 -15.00
CA SER A 253 -0.96 16.56 -14.51
C SER A 253 -2.16 15.75 -14.00
N LEU A 254 -2.95 16.35 -13.12
CA LEU A 254 -4.18 15.72 -12.61
C LEU A 254 -5.18 15.45 -13.75
N THR A 255 -5.22 16.34 -14.73
CA THR A 255 -6.08 16.21 -15.92
C THR A 255 -5.67 15.01 -16.76
N GLU A 256 -4.38 14.84 -17.06
CA GLU A 256 -3.92 13.68 -17.81
C GLU A 256 -4.11 12.38 -17.03
N TYR A 257 -3.81 12.39 -15.73
CA TYR A 257 -3.98 11.23 -14.85
C TYR A 257 -5.43 10.75 -14.82
N THR A 258 -6.38 11.67 -14.60
CA THR A 258 -7.82 11.33 -14.56
C THR A 258 -8.37 10.96 -15.93
N ALA A 259 -7.89 11.57 -17.02
CA ALA A 259 -8.25 11.17 -18.39
C ALA A 259 -7.76 9.76 -18.73
N GLY A 260 -6.52 9.40 -18.35
CA GLY A 260 -5.98 8.06 -18.55
C GLY A 260 -6.75 6.99 -17.79
N LEU A 261 -7.07 7.24 -16.52
CA LEU A 261 -7.92 6.33 -15.73
C LEU A 261 -9.33 6.19 -16.31
N ALA A 262 -9.97 7.30 -16.67
CA ALA A 262 -11.31 7.30 -17.28
C ALA A 262 -11.33 6.50 -18.59
N ALA A 263 -10.31 6.64 -19.44
CA ALA A 263 -10.16 5.84 -20.65
C ALA A 263 -10.02 4.34 -20.32
N ALA A 264 -9.21 3.99 -19.32
CA ALA A 264 -8.99 2.60 -18.93
C ALA A 264 -10.25 1.92 -18.35
N VAL A 265 -11.10 2.66 -17.62
CA VAL A 265 -12.37 2.13 -17.10
C VAL A 265 -13.53 2.16 -18.11
N THR A 266 -13.32 2.73 -19.31
CA THR A 266 -14.36 2.81 -20.37
C THR A 266 -14.00 2.07 -21.65
N THR A 267 -12.75 1.61 -21.81
CA THR A 267 -12.28 0.88 -23.00
C THR A 267 -12.41 -0.63 -22.81
N PRO A 268 -13.18 -1.36 -23.64
CA PRO A 268 -13.29 -2.82 -23.59
C PRO A 268 -11.95 -3.54 -23.82
N ASN A 269 -11.76 -4.68 -23.18
CA ASN A 269 -10.63 -5.57 -23.39
C ASN A 269 -11.12 -6.94 -23.91
N ALA A 270 -10.56 -7.40 -25.03
CA ALA A 270 -11.01 -8.60 -25.73
C ALA A 270 -10.85 -9.90 -24.92
N ASP A 271 -9.87 -9.98 -24.01
CA ASP A 271 -9.71 -11.15 -23.14
C ASP A 271 -10.75 -11.15 -22.02
N TYR A 272 -11.08 -9.98 -21.49
CA TYR A 272 -12.10 -9.84 -20.45
C TYR A 272 -13.53 -9.99 -20.99
N GLU A 273 -13.77 -9.67 -22.26
CA GLU A 273 -15.03 -9.99 -22.95
C GLU A 273 -15.31 -11.50 -22.97
N LYS A 274 -14.28 -12.33 -23.17
CA LYS A 274 -14.41 -13.81 -23.18
C LYS A 274 -14.85 -14.36 -21.82
N ILE A 275 -14.52 -13.69 -20.72
CA ILE A 275 -14.94 -14.06 -19.36
C ILE A 275 -16.46 -13.83 -19.19
N GLY A 276 -16.97 -12.74 -19.80
CA GLY A 276 -18.35 -12.26 -19.70
C GLY A 276 -18.63 -11.48 -18.40
N VAL A 277 -19.57 -10.52 -18.45
CA VAL A 277 -20.01 -9.77 -17.25
C VAL A 277 -20.93 -10.62 -16.38
N ARG A 278 -21.98 -11.18 -16.98
CA ARG A 278 -22.98 -12.02 -16.33
C ARG A 278 -23.13 -13.32 -17.10
N VAL A 279 -22.85 -14.45 -16.45
CA VAL A 279 -22.88 -15.79 -17.06
C VAL A 279 -23.73 -16.68 -16.19
N ASN A 280 -24.70 -17.38 -16.79
CA ASN A 280 -25.66 -18.24 -16.09
C ASN A 280 -26.41 -17.51 -14.95
N GLY A 281 -26.68 -16.22 -15.13
CA GLY A 281 -27.40 -15.41 -14.15
C GLY A 281 -26.52 -14.77 -13.06
N GLU A 282 -25.24 -15.13 -12.97
CA GLU A 282 -24.30 -14.63 -11.96
C GLU A 282 -23.30 -13.62 -12.51
N TYR A 283 -23.00 -12.58 -11.74
CA TYR A 283 -21.96 -11.61 -12.07
C TYR A 283 -20.57 -12.20 -11.80
N ARG A 284 -19.72 -12.14 -12.84
CA ARG A 284 -18.30 -12.51 -12.78
C ARG A 284 -17.38 -11.31 -12.61
N GLN A 285 -17.75 -10.16 -13.16
CA GLN A 285 -16.99 -8.90 -13.12
C GLN A 285 -17.96 -7.72 -13.30
N LEU A 286 -17.53 -6.50 -12.96
CA LEU A 286 -18.36 -5.29 -13.09
C LEU A 286 -18.49 -4.80 -14.55
N SER A 287 -17.43 -4.94 -15.33
CA SER A 287 -17.36 -4.55 -16.74
C SER A 287 -16.37 -5.44 -17.49
N VAL A 288 -16.31 -5.32 -18.81
CA VAL A 288 -15.29 -5.97 -19.66
C VAL A 288 -14.14 -5.02 -20.01
N ASN A 289 -14.09 -3.85 -19.36
CA ASN A 289 -13.12 -2.81 -19.68
C ASN A 289 -11.74 -3.15 -19.13
N ILE A 290 -10.69 -2.49 -19.64
CA ILE A 290 -9.29 -2.72 -19.22
C ILE A 290 -9.18 -2.68 -17.70
N LEU A 291 -9.86 -1.73 -17.04
CA LEU A 291 -10.09 -1.72 -15.60
C LEU A 291 -11.60 -1.80 -15.31
N GLN A 292 -12.00 -2.54 -14.26
CA GLN A 292 -13.39 -2.55 -13.82
C GLN A 292 -13.80 -1.21 -13.20
N ILE A 293 -12.91 -0.67 -12.35
CA ILE A 293 -12.97 0.61 -11.65
C ILE A 293 -11.55 1.11 -11.44
N GLU A 294 -11.37 2.39 -11.10
CA GLU A 294 -10.05 3.02 -10.98
C GLU A 294 -9.14 2.35 -9.94
N ASN A 295 -9.72 1.76 -8.88
CA ASN A 295 -8.96 1.07 -7.83
C ASN A 295 -8.16 -0.14 -8.33
N GLU A 296 -8.50 -0.68 -9.51
CA GLU A 296 -7.80 -1.80 -10.15
C GLU A 296 -6.42 -1.40 -10.70
N TYR A 297 -6.19 -0.10 -10.94
CA TYR A 297 -4.92 0.40 -11.48
C TYR A 297 -3.78 0.30 -10.47
N TYR A 298 -2.89 -0.68 -10.60
CA TYR A 298 -1.74 -0.84 -9.73
C TYR A 298 -0.68 0.25 -9.96
N SER A 299 -0.24 0.89 -8.89
CA SER A 299 0.84 1.89 -8.93
C SER A 299 1.53 2.00 -7.58
N SER A 300 2.81 2.38 -7.58
CA SER A 300 3.63 2.57 -6.38
C SER A 300 3.15 3.69 -5.46
N ILE A 301 2.48 4.69 -6.03
CA ILE A 301 1.86 5.81 -5.32
C ILE A 301 0.60 6.27 -6.04
N ARG A 302 -0.42 6.71 -5.30
CA ARG A 302 -1.66 7.26 -5.87
C ARG A 302 -1.99 8.64 -5.29
N PRO A 303 -2.39 9.63 -6.12
CA PRO A 303 -3.05 10.83 -5.61
C PRO A 303 -4.48 10.49 -5.19
N LYS A 304 -4.94 11.05 -4.07
CA LYS A 304 -6.24 10.76 -3.49
C LYS A 304 -7.02 12.06 -3.20
N PRO A 305 -8.33 12.09 -3.49
CA PRO A 305 -9.19 13.21 -3.12
C PRO A 305 -9.58 13.10 -1.63
N ALA A 306 -10.38 14.06 -1.16
CA ALA A 306 -11.05 13.96 0.13
C ALA A 306 -11.86 12.67 0.27
N ILE A 307 -11.82 12.08 1.47
CA ILE A 307 -12.63 10.90 1.80
C ILE A 307 -14.09 11.34 2.00
N GLY A 308 -15.05 10.57 1.46
CA GLY A 308 -16.46 10.69 1.87
C GLY A 308 -17.51 10.62 0.77
N SER A 309 -17.14 10.20 -0.45
CA SER A 309 -18.04 10.11 -1.60
C SER A 309 -18.12 8.68 -2.13
N ASP A 310 -19.30 8.26 -2.58
CA ASP A 310 -19.53 7.02 -3.35
C ASP A 310 -19.39 7.27 -4.88
N ALA A 311 -18.85 8.42 -5.27
CA ALA A 311 -18.57 8.73 -6.66
C ALA A 311 -17.32 7.96 -7.17
N PRO A 312 -17.19 7.81 -8.50
CA PRO A 312 -15.95 7.31 -9.07
C PRO A 312 -14.75 8.19 -8.69
N LEU A 313 -13.59 7.57 -8.47
CA LEU A 313 -12.37 8.26 -8.01
C LEU A 313 -11.97 9.41 -8.94
N THR A 314 -12.12 9.20 -10.25
CA THR A 314 -11.83 10.24 -11.26
C THR A 314 -12.76 11.44 -11.18
N VAL A 315 -14.00 11.26 -10.73
CA VAL A 315 -14.96 12.36 -10.53
C VAL A 315 -14.55 13.19 -9.32
N ASP A 316 -14.26 12.53 -8.18
CA ASP A 316 -13.84 13.22 -6.97
C ASP A 316 -12.51 13.96 -7.17
N LEU A 317 -11.53 13.35 -7.84
CA LEU A 317 -10.27 14.00 -8.17
C LEU A 317 -10.46 15.22 -9.09
N ARG A 318 -11.33 15.13 -10.11
CA ARG A 318 -11.63 16.28 -10.99
C ARG A 318 -12.35 17.40 -10.26
N GLY A 319 -13.24 17.07 -9.32
CA GLY A 319 -14.06 18.03 -8.58
C GLY A 319 -13.33 18.70 -7.41
N ALA A 320 -12.64 17.91 -6.58
CA ALA A 320 -12.02 18.35 -5.34
C ALA A 320 -10.50 18.56 -5.45
N GLY A 321 -9.84 17.99 -6.47
CA GLY A 321 -8.39 17.96 -6.56
C GLY A 321 -7.76 16.87 -5.70
N VAL A 322 -6.44 16.96 -5.51
CA VAL A 322 -5.68 16.04 -4.65
C VAL A 322 -5.59 16.58 -3.23
N GLU A 323 -5.95 15.78 -2.24
CA GLU A 323 -5.83 16.12 -0.82
C GLU A 323 -4.61 15.45 -0.16
N TYR A 324 -4.36 14.19 -0.50
CA TYR A 324 -3.28 13.39 0.05
C TYR A 324 -2.71 12.42 -0.98
N VAL A 325 -1.59 11.78 -0.63
CA VAL A 325 -0.99 10.70 -1.43
C VAL A 325 -0.96 9.40 -0.63
N GLU A 326 -1.13 8.30 -1.34
CA GLU A 326 -1.12 6.94 -0.81
C GLU A 326 0.11 6.20 -1.38
N VAL A 327 1.12 5.97 -0.54
CA VAL A 327 2.29 5.15 -0.88
C VAL A 327 1.95 3.67 -0.71
N ARG A 328 2.25 2.84 -1.72
CA ARG A 328 1.80 1.44 -1.77
C ARG A 328 2.95 0.42 -1.91
N THR A 329 4.19 0.87 -1.80
CA THR A 329 5.40 0.04 -1.99
C THR A 329 5.86 -0.72 -0.75
N LEU A 330 5.29 -0.43 0.43
CA LEU A 330 5.77 -1.03 1.69
C LEU A 330 5.29 -2.48 1.81
N ASP A 331 6.24 -3.38 2.06
CA ASP A 331 5.95 -4.74 2.48
C ASP A 331 5.64 -4.78 3.98
N ILE A 332 5.01 -5.86 4.41
CA ILE A 332 4.84 -6.18 5.83
C ILE A 332 6.18 -6.72 6.33
N ASN A 333 6.78 -6.04 7.29
CA ASN A 333 7.98 -6.53 7.95
C ASN A 333 7.62 -7.47 9.10
N MET A 334 7.81 -8.77 8.92
CA MET A 334 7.53 -9.76 9.96
C MET A 334 8.43 -9.66 11.21
N LEU A 335 9.50 -8.87 11.17
CA LEU A 335 10.33 -8.61 12.35
C LEU A 335 9.74 -7.51 13.25
N ASP A 336 8.75 -6.77 12.74
CA ASP A 336 7.98 -5.78 13.50
C ASP A 336 6.58 -6.36 13.80
N PRO A 337 6.13 -6.47 15.07
CA PRO A 337 4.85 -7.10 15.40
C PRO A 337 3.62 -6.50 14.69
N VAL A 338 3.68 -5.21 14.40
CA VAL A 338 2.61 -4.45 13.73
C VAL A 338 2.75 -4.49 12.19
N GLY A 339 3.87 -5.02 11.68
CA GLY A 339 4.21 -5.06 10.25
C GLY A 339 4.98 -3.84 9.74
N VAL A 340 5.09 -2.78 10.54
CA VAL A 340 5.91 -1.58 10.28
C VAL A 340 6.48 -1.04 11.59
N ASN A 341 7.43 -0.12 11.50
CA ASN A 341 7.96 0.60 12.66
C ASN A 341 8.09 2.11 12.45
N GLN A 342 8.31 2.84 13.53
CA GLN A 342 8.34 4.31 13.50
C GLN A 342 9.52 4.90 12.71
N ASN A 343 10.65 4.20 12.59
CA ASN A 343 11.76 4.68 11.76
C ASN A 343 11.36 4.67 10.28
N GLN A 344 10.64 3.63 9.84
CA GLN A 344 10.08 3.56 8.50
C GLN A 344 9.10 4.73 8.25
N LEU A 345 8.18 5.00 9.19
CA LEU A 345 7.19 6.08 9.04
C LEU A 345 7.84 7.47 8.98
N ARG A 346 8.83 7.73 9.86
CA ARG A 346 9.60 8.99 9.87
C ARG A 346 10.37 9.19 8.57
N PHE A 347 11.03 8.15 8.08
CA PHE A 347 11.73 8.20 6.80
C PHE A 347 10.76 8.46 5.65
N ALA A 348 9.62 7.76 5.64
CA ALA A 348 8.59 7.91 4.61
C ALA A 348 8.08 9.35 4.53
N GLU A 349 7.77 9.96 5.68
CA GLU A 349 7.36 11.36 5.75
C GLU A 349 8.42 12.34 5.22
N ALA A 350 9.66 12.22 5.70
CA ALA A 350 10.75 13.09 5.23
C ALA A 350 10.99 12.94 3.73
N ALA A 351 10.91 11.71 3.21
CA ALA A 351 11.06 11.42 1.79
C ALA A 351 9.91 11.99 0.94
N LEU A 352 8.67 11.94 1.41
CA LEU A 352 7.52 12.52 0.68
C LEU A 352 7.56 14.04 0.66
N ILE A 353 7.96 14.69 1.76
CA ILE A 353 8.19 16.14 1.78
C ILE A 353 9.35 16.49 0.84
N TYR A 354 10.46 15.73 0.85
CA TYR A 354 11.53 15.89 -0.12
C TYR A 354 11.01 15.78 -1.57
N CYS A 355 10.17 14.80 -1.88
CA CYS A 355 9.59 14.62 -3.21
C CYS A 355 8.74 15.82 -3.63
N LEU A 356 8.03 16.46 -2.71
CA LEU A 356 7.24 17.67 -2.97
C LEU A 356 8.11 18.90 -3.22
N LEU A 357 9.21 19.03 -2.48
CA LEU A 357 10.10 20.19 -2.56
C LEU A 357 11.12 20.11 -3.73
N ALA A 358 11.47 18.89 -4.13
CA ALA A 358 12.38 18.67 -5.24
C ALA A 358 11.75 19.11 -6.57
N GLU A 359 12.59 19.54 -7.51
CA GLU A 359 12.14 19.82 -8.87
C GLU A 359 11.57 18.53 -9.48
N SER A 360 10.44 18.65 -10.19
CA SER A 360 9.68 17.51 -10.70
C SER A 360 9.41 17.67 -12.20
N PRO A 361 10.43 17.55 -13.08
CA PRO A 361 10.19 17.59 -14.52
C PRO A 361 9.15 16.52 -14.93
N PRO A 362 8.39 16.75 -16.00
CA PRO A 362 7.48 15.75 -16.56
C PRO A 362 8.23 14.44 -16.85
N ILE A 363 7.57 13.30 -16.61
CA ILE A 363 8.08 11.98 -16.97
C ILE A 363 7.60 11.69 -18.39
N ASP A 364 8.53 11.36 -19.28
CA ASP A 364 8.22 10.85 -20.62
C ASP A 364 8.20 9.30 -20.64
N ALA A 365 7.86 8.72 -21.78
CA ALA A 365 7.74 7.27 -21.91
C ALA A 365 9.08 6.52 -21.74
N VAL A 366 10.21 7.16 -22.09
CA VAL A 366 11.54 6.56 -21.92
C VAL A 366 11.88 6.53 -20.45
N GLU A 367 11.75 7.65 -19.75
CA GLU A 367 11.99 7.72 -18.31
C GLU A 367 11.05 6.80 -17.53
N GLN A 368 9.77 6.69 -17.92
CA GLN A 368 8.85 5.76 -17.27
C GLN A 368 9.32 4.31 -17.41
N ALA A 369 9.82 3.89 -18.58
CA ALA A 369 10.37 2.56 -18.77
C ALA A 369 11.64 2.32 -17.92
N GLU A 370 12.49 3.32 -17.76
CA GLU A 370 13.67 3.24 -16.88
C GLU A 370 13.28 3.11 -15.40
N ILE A 371 12.30 3.91 -14.94
CA ILE A 371 11.75 3.81 -13.59
C ILE A 371 11.23 2.40 -13.33
N ASP A 372 10.43 1.89 -14.25
CA ASP A 372 9.82 0.57 -14.21
C ASP A 372 10.87 -0.56 -14.16
N ALA A 373 11.93 -0.46 -14.97
CA ALA A 373 13.01 -1.43 -15.00
C ALA A 373 13.84 -1.38 -13.71
N ARG A 374 14.11 -0.17 -13.19
CA ARG A 374 14.84 0.03 -11.93
C ARG A 374 14.09 -0.54 -10.73
N ASP A 375 12.80 -0.25 -10.61
CA ASP A 375 11.97 -0.79 -9.51
C ASP A 375 11.97 -2.34 -9.54
N LEU A 376 11.89 -2.96 -10.72
CA LEU A 376 11.96 -4.41 -10.88
C LEU A 376 13.33 -4.97 -10.52
N ALA A 377 14.41 -4.36 -11.02
CA ALA A 377 15.77 -4.79 -10.73
C ALA A 377 16.07 -4.75 -9.23
N VAL A 378 15.57 -3.73 -8.52
CA VAL A 378 15.74 -3.63 -7.07
C VAL A 378 14.88 -4.66 -6.34
N ALA A 379 13.63 -4.86 -6.74
CA ALA A 379 12.75 -5.89 -6.16
C ALA A 379 13.41 -7.29 -6.23
N LEU A 380 13.94 -7.65 -7.39
CA LEU A 380 14.51 -8.98 -7.68
C LEU A 380 15.96 -9.15 -7.20
N GLU A 381 16.79 -8.12 -7.29
CA GLU A 381 18.24 -8.24 -7.08
C GLU A 381 18.84 -7.09 -6.24
N GLY A 382 18.04 -6.30 -5.52
CA GLY A 382 18.48 -5.08 -4.84
C GLY A 382 19.68 -5.25 -3.91
N ARG A 383 19.87 -6.41 -3.28
CA ARG A 383 21.01 -6.70 -2.39
C ARG A 383 22.26 -7.21 -3.11
N LYS A 384 22.24 -7.35 -4.44
CA LYS A 384 23.36 -7.87 -5.23
C LYS A 384 24.54 -6.87 -5.18
N PRO A 385 25.74 -7.31 -4.76
CA PRO A 385 26.90 -6.43 -4.71
C PRO A 385 27.19 -5.81 -6.09
N GLY A 386 27.34 -4.48 -6.11
CA GLY A 386 27.65 -3.76 -7.35
C GLY A 386 26.48 -3.60 -8.33
N LEU A 387 25.23 -3.78 -7.89
CA LEU A 387 24.06 -3.54 -8.74
C LEU A 387 24.09 -2.11 -9.32
N MET A 388 23.92 -2.03 -10.64
CA MET A 388 23.81 -0.79 -11.40
C MET A 388 22.35 -0.57 -11.78
N LEU A 389 21.91 0.68 -11.69
CA LEU A 389 20.57 1.14 -12.02
C LEU A 389 20.65 2.01 -13.27
N LEU A 390 19.66 1.88 -14.14
CA LEU A 390 19.52 2.76 -15.30
C LEU A 390 18.89 4.09 -14.87
N GLU A 391 19.56 5.21 -15.17
CA GLU A 391 19.04 6.56 -14.95
C GLU A 391 19.53 7.49 -16.08
N ASN A 392 18.59 8.03 -16.87
CA ASN A 392 18.85 8.88 -18.04
C ASN A 392 19.78 8.21 -19.06
N GLY A 393 19.57 6.93 -19.37
CA GLY A 393 20.41 6.18 -20.30
C GLY A 393 21.81 5.82 -19.78
N HIS A 394 22.10 6.04 -18.50
CA HIS A 394 23.40 5.74 -17.90
C HIS A 394 23.28 4.80 -16.69
N ASP A 395 24.29 3.95 -16.53
CA ASP A 395 24.41 3.08 -15.37
C ASP A 395 24.92 3.85 -14.14
N VAL A 396 24.16 3.81 -13.05
CA VAL A 396 24.50 4.42 -11.77
C VAL A 396 24.46 3.36 -10.67
N SER A 397 25.49 3.29 -9.82
CA SER A 397 25.49 2.35 -8.70
C SER A 397 24.30 2.61 -7.76
N LEU A 398 23.58 1.54 -7.38
CA LEU A 398 22.46 1.60 -6.43
C LEU A 398 22.87 2.31 -5.13
N GLN A 399 24.00 1.89 -4.56
CA GLN A 399 24.50 2.45 -3.31
C GLN A 399 24.82 3.94 -3.46
N ALA A 400 25.60 4.30 -4.48
CA ALA A 400 25.97 5.70 -4.69
C ALA A 400 24.73 6.58 -4.91
N ARG A 401 23.75 6.11 -5.68
CA ARG A 401 22.51 6.84 -5.91
C ARG A 401 21.68 6.97 -4.65
N GLY A 402 21.58 5.90 -3.87
CA GLY A 402 20.83 5.86 -2.61
C GLY A 402 21.40 6.84 -1.59
N ILE A 403 22.73 6.91 -1.47
CA ILE A 403 23.40 7.87 -0.58
C ILE A 403 23.08 9.31 -0.97
N VAL A 404 23.14 9.65 -2.26
CA VAL A 404 22.75 11.00 -2.74
C VAL A 404 21.30 11.33 -2.35
N LEU A 405 20.36 10.40 -2.51
CA LEU A 405 18.97 10.63 -2.14
C LEU A 405 18.78 10.77 -0.62
N VAL A 406 19.41 9.89 0.15
CA VAL A 406 19.35 9.91 1.62
C VAL A 406 19.96 11.19 2.19
N ASP A 407 21.05 11.72 1.60
CA ASP A 407 21.62 13.02 1.98
C ASP A 407 20.60 14.15 1.82
N ARG A 408 19.87 14.18 0.69
CA ARG A 408 18.85 15.21 0.46
C ARG A 408 17.61 15.04 1.34
N ILE A 409 17.23 13.80 1.64
CA ILE A 409 16.14 13.51 2.60
C ILE A 409 16.56 13.93 4.01
N GLN A 410 17.83 13.77 4.37
CA GLN A 410 18.35 14.19 5.68
C GLN A 410 18.19 15.69 5.91
N GLU A 411 18.34 16.52 4.88
CA GLU A 411 18.12 17.98 4.98
C GLU A 411 16.67 18.30 5.37
N VAL A 412 15.69 17.54 4.86
CA VAL A 412 14.29 17.67 5.27
C VAL A 412 14.07 17.11 6.67
N ALA A 413 14.65 15.94 6.96
CA ALA A 413 14.58 15.32 8.28
C ALA A 413 15.11 16.26 9.38
N ALA A 414 16.17 17.02 9.12
CA ALA A 414 16.72 18.01 10.06
C ALA A 414 15.73 19.13 10.43
N ILE A 415 14.83 19.51 9.51
CA ILE A 415 13.78 20.52 9.75
C ILE A 415 12.65 19.94 10.61
N LEU A 416 12.36 18.65 10.42
CA LEU A 416 11.34 17.91 11.16
C LEU A 416 11.82 17.47 12.56
N ASP A 417 13.13 17.21 12.72
CA ASP A 417 13.70 16.67 13.96
C ASP A 417 13.86 17.73 15.05
N VAL A 418 12.73 18.20 15.57
CA VAL A 418 12.67 19.07 16.74
C VAL A 418 12.38 18.25 17.99
N ASP A 419 12.95 18.68 19.11
CA ASP A 419 12.79 18.02 20.41
C ASP A 419 13.16 16.52 20.42
N GLY A 420 13.98 16.08 19.46
CA GLY A 420 14.43 14.69 19.34
C GLY A 420 13.33 13.72 18.87
N GLU A 421 12.41 14.17 18.01
CA GLU A 421 11.37 13.32 17.40
C GLU A 421 11.92 12.13 16.61
N GLY A 422 13.22 12.12 16.26
CA GLY A 422 13.98 10.96 15.80
C GLY A 422 14.06 10.81 14.28
N TYR A 423 13.79 11.87 13.52
CA TYR A 423 13.85 11.82 12.05
C TYR A 423 15.27 11.63 11.54
N LEU A 424 16.27 12.29 12.12
CA LEU A 424 17.66 12.11 11.72
C LEU A 424 18.13 10.69 12.01
N ALA A 425 17.75 10.13 13.17
CA ALA A 425 18.07 8.74 13.52
C ALA A 425 17.43 7.74 12.54
N ALA A 426 16.19 7.99 12.11
CA ALA A 426 15.52 7.18 11.11
C ALA A 426 16.24 7.20 9.74
N VAL A 427 16.71 8.38 9.31
CA VAL A 427 17.48 8.53 8.06
C VAL A 427 18.86 7.87 8.15
N GLU A 428 19.56 8.04 9.27
CA GLU A 428 20.86 7.40 9.51
C GLU A 428 20.78 5.87 9.52
N ALA A 429 19.70 5.30 10.06
CA ALA A 429 19.46 3.85 9.96
C ALA A 429 19.35 3.39 8.50
N GLN A 430 18.69 4.16 7.64
CA GLN A 430 18.58 3.84 6.21
C GLN A 430 19.89 4.04 5.45
N ARG A 431 20.67 5.08 5.81
CA ARG A 431 22.04 5.26 5.32
C ARG A 431 22.89 4.02 5.63
N ALA A 432 22.82 3.52 6.86
CA ALA A 432 23.54 2.33 7.27
C ALA A 432 23.14 1.10 6.43
N ALA A 433 21.85 0.91 6.14
CA ALA A 433 21.36 -0.20 5.31
C ALA A 433 21.78 -0.12 3.83
N LEU A 434 22.05 1.07 3.29
CA LEU A 434 22.67 1.24 1.96
C LEU A 434 24.15 0.86 1.97
N MET A 435 24.87 1.15 3.07
CA MET A 435 26.28 0.80 3.21
C MET A 435 26.49 -0.68 3.52
N GLU A 436 25.59 -1.26 4.32
CA GLU A 436 25.62 -2.65 4.78
C GLU A 436 24.30 -3.35 4.42
N PRO A 437 24.18 -3.97 3.23
CA PRO A 437 22.93 -4.57 2.75
C PRO A 437 22.32 -5.61 3.69
N LYS A 438 23.14 -6.23 4.56
CA LYS A 438 22.69 -7.16 5.62
C LYS A 438 21.75 -6.53 6.66
N LEU A 439 21.72 -5.20 6.77
CA LEU A 439 20.83 -4.47 7.67
C LEU A 439 19.43 -4.25 7.07
N THR A 440 19.22 -4.56 5.79
CA THR A 440 17.89 -4.48 5.19
C THR A 440 16.98 -5.59 5.75
N PRO A 441 15.65 -5.36 5.88
CA PRO A 441 14.72 -6.35 6.40
C PRO A 441 14.77 -7.66 5.61
N SER A 442 14.82 -7.58 4.27
CA SER A 442 14.96 -8.75 3.40
C SER A 442 16.20 -9.60 3.68
N ALA A 443 17.34 -9.00 4.03
CA ALA A 443 18.53 -9.76 4.41
C ALA A 443 18.35 -10.43 5.78
N GLN A 444 17.89 -9.67 6.77
CA GLN A 444 17.68 -10.16 8.14
C GLN A 444 16.66 -11.30 8.20
N ILE A 445 15.60 -11.22 7.39
CA ILE A 445 14.60 -12.27 7.25
C ILE A 445 15.22 -13.54 6.68
N LEU A 446 15.98 -13.43 5.59
CA LEU A 446 16.58 -14.60 4.94
C LEU A 446 17.64 -15.26 5.83
N GLU A 447 18.41 -14.47 6.57
CA GLU A 447 19.34 -14.95 7.59
C GLU A 447 18.59 -15.64 8.74
N GLY A 448 17.52 -15.02 9.26
CA GLY A 448 16.69 -15.60 10.32
C GLY A 448 16.09 -16.96 9.96
N ILE A 449 15.58 -17.14 8.75
CA ILE A 449 15.05 -18.43 8.25
C ILE A 449 16.18 -19.48 8.20
N ARG A 450 17.38 -19.10 7.75
CA ARG A 450 18.53 -20.02 7.64
C ARG A 450 19.08 -20.41 9.01
N ASP A 451 19.20 -19.46 9.93
CA ASP A 451 19.74 -19.66 11.27
C ASP A 451 18.82 -20.52 12.14
N SER A 452 17.52 -20.51 11.88
CA SER A 452 16.55 -21.36 12.60
C SER A 452 16.41 -22.78 12.03
N ASP A 453 17.00 -23.08 10.87
CA ASP A 453 16.82 -24.34 10.12
C ASP A 453 15.33 -24.66 9.87
N GLN A 454 14.55 -23.61 9.58
CA GLN A 454 13.11 -23.71 9.31
C GLN A 454 12.79 -23.37 7.86
N SER A 455 11.64 -23.85 7.39
CA SER A 455 11.03 -23.32 6.18
C SER A 455 10.52 -21.89 6.37
N PHE A 456 10.27 -21.17 5.28
CA PHE A 456 9.61 -19.87 5.31
C PHE A 456 8.25 -19.93 6.03
N LEU A 457 7.50 -21.02 5.83
CA LEU A 457 6.19 -21.20 6.45
C LEU A 457 6.30 -21.32 7.97
N GLU A 458 7.19 -22.20 8.45
CA GLU A 458 7.39 -22.46 9.88
C GLU A 458 7.90 -21.20 10.59
N PHE A 459 8.93 -20.55 10.05
CA PHE A 459 9.50 -19.34 10.62
C PHE A 459 8.46 -18.21 10.72
N THR A 460 7.68 -18.01 9.66
CA THR A 460 6.63 -16.98 9.66
C THR A 460 5.49 -17.33 10.62
N LEU A 461 5.10 -18.60 10.70
CA LEU A 461 4.05 -19.06 11.63
C LEU A 461 4.47 -18.88 13.09
N ASP A 462 5.73 -19.14 13.42
CA ASP A 462 6.28 -18.92 14.76
C ASP A 462 6.26 -17.43 15.14
N LEU A 463 6.63 -16.54 14.21
CA LEU A 463 6.51 -15.09 14.41
C LEU A 463 5.04 -14.65 14.53
N SER A 464 4.14 -15.18 13.71
CA SER A 464 2.69 -14.94 13.83
C SER A 464 2.14 -15.34 15.19
N LYS A 465 2.57 -16.49 15.74
CA LYS A 465 2.21 -16.93 17.10
C LYS A 465 2.77 -15.99 18.15
N ALA A 466 4.06 -15.64 18.06
CA ALA A 466 4.70 -14.72 19.00
C ALA A 466 4.05 -13.32 19.00
N HIS A 467 3.66 -12.80 17.82
CA HIS A 467 2.93 -11.54 17.70
C HIS A 467 1.54 -11.62 18.31
N ALA A 468 0.80 -12.71 18.05
CA ALA A 468 -0.51 -12.92 18.65
C ALA A 468 -0.42 -12.97 20.18
N GLU A 469 0.57 -13.69 20.72
CA GLU A 469 0.84 -13.72 22.17
C GLU A 469 1.18 -12.33 22.72
N TYR A 470 2.05 -11.58 22.04
CA TYR A 470 2.41 -10.21 22.40
C TYR A 470 1.15 -9.33 22.52
N PHE A 471 0.30 -9.29 21.49
CA PHE A 471 -0.91 -8.45 21.49
C PHE A 471 -2.00 -8.95 22.45
N CYS A 472 -2.10 -10.25 22.70
CA CYS A 472 -3.03 -10.80 23.70
C CYS A 472 -2.59 -10.47 25.14
N GLN A 473 -1.28 -10.29 25.39
CA GLN A 473 -0.75 -9.88 26.69
C GLN A 473 -0.86 -8.37 26.92
N LEU A 474 -0.87 -7.57 25.85
CA LEU A 474 -1.12 -6.13 25.95
C LEU A 474 -2.57 -5.86 26.37
N ARG A 475 -2.72 -4.97 27.36
CA ARG A 475 -4.03 -4.52 27.83
C ARG A 475 -4.43 -3.25 27.11
N LEU A 476 -5.51 -3.32 26.34
CA LEU A 476 -6.19 -2.12 25.87
C LEU A 476 -6.75 -1.34 27.07
N SER A 477 -6.68 -0.01 26.98
CA SER A 477 -7.39 0.83 27.94
C SER A 477 -8.90 0.60 27.82
N PRO A 478 -9.68 0.78 28.89
CA PRO A 478 -11.14 0.66 28.83
C PRO A 478 -11.77 1.53 27.74
N GLU A 479 -11.22 2.73 27.51
CA GLU A 479 -11.67 3.65 26.46
C GLU A 479 -11.42 3.10 25.06
N LYS A 480 -10.25 2.50 24.82
CA LYS A 480 -9.91 1.90 23.52
C LYS A 480 -10.72 0.63 23.24
N MET A 481 -10.91 -0.21 24.25
CA MET A 481 -11.80 -1.37 24.14
C MET A 481 -13.23 -0.91 23.81
N ALA A 482 -13.75 0.10 24.52
CA ALA A 482 -15.08 0.64 24.23
C ALA A 482 -15.18 1.26 22.82
N LEU A 483 -14.13 1.93 22.34
CA LEU A 483 -14.06 2.49 21.00
C LEU A 483 -14.25 1.42 19.92
N PHE A 484 -13.47 0.33 19.97
CA PHE A 484 -13.54 -0.73 18.96
C PHE A 484 -14.83 -1.55 19.07
N THR A 485 -15.28 -1.89 20.27
CA THR A 485 -16.56 -2.60 20.46
C THR A 485 -17.74 -1.77 19.93
N THR A 486 -17.78 -0.47 20.25
CA THR A 486 -18.84 0.42 19.73
C THR A 486 -18.77 0.56 18.21
N ALA A 487 -17.56 0.62 17.64
CA ALA A 487 -17.38 0.67 16.18
C ALA A 487 -17.88 -0.62 15.51
N ALA A 488 -17.59 -1.79 16.10
CA ALA A 488 -18.09 -3.09 15.66
C ALA A 488 -19.63 -3.13 15.67
N GLU A 489 -20.26 -2.80 16.79
CA GLU A 489 -21.72 -2.78 16.92
C GLU A 489 -22.38 -1.83 15.89
N ARG A 490 -21.91 -0.58 15.81
CA ARG A 490 -22.46 0.42 14.87
C ARG A 490 -22.27 0.05 13.40
N SER A 491 -21.19 -0.66 13.07
CA SER A 491 -20.95 -1.11 11.70
C SER A 491 -21.98 -2.16 11.27
N LEU A 492 -22.35 -3.07 12.17
CA LEU A 492 -23.40 -4.06 11.92
C LEU A 492 -24.76 -3.37 11.72
N GLU A 493 -25.12 -2.42 12.59
CA GLU A 493 -26.34 -1.61 12.46
C GLU A 493 -26.38 -0.86 11.12
N ARG A 494 -25.28 -0.23 10.72
CA ARG A 494 -25.20 0.50 9.44
C ARG A 494 -25.34 -0.44 8.24
N THR A 495 -24.75 -1.62 8.31
CA THR A 495 -24.85 -2.62 7.24
C THR A 495 -26.29 -3.10 7.10
N GLN A 496 -26.94 -3.42 8.21
CA GLN A 496 -28.34 -3.80 8.23
C GLN A 496 -29.24 -2.68 7.68
N ALA A 497 -28.96 -1.41 8.01
CA ALA A 497 -29.70 -0.28 7.45
C ALA A 497 -29.52 -0.15 5.93
N LEU A 498 -28.32 -0.41 5.39
CA LEU A 498 -28.07 -0.44 3.95
C LEU A 498 -28.84 -1.57 3.26
N GLU A 499 -28.87 -2.75 3.88
CA GLU A 499 -29.59 -3.93 3.35
C GLU A 499 -31.12 -3.75 3.37
N GLN A 500 -31.64 -3.01 4.34
CA GLN A 500 -33.06 -2.69 4.46
C GLN A 500 -33.48 -1.46 3.65
N SER A 501 -32.51 -0.67 3.16
CA SER A 501 -32.82 0.52 2.38
C SER A 501 -33.46 0.16 1.04
N SER A 502 -34.59 0.78 0.74
CA SER A 502 -35.21 0.69 -0.59
C SER A 502 -34.36 1.48 -1.58
N GLY A 503 -33.76 0.78 -2.55
CA GLY A 503 -32.93 1.38 -3.59
C GLY A 503 -33.29 0.87 -4.98
N PRO A 504 -32.61 1.38 -6.02
CA PRO A 504 -32.68 0.79 -7.35
C PRO A 504 -32.18 -0.66 -7.32
N THR A 505 -32.52 -1.45 -8.35
CA THR A 505 -31.87 -2.75 -8.56
C THR A 505 -30.36 -2.59 -8.70
N PHE A 506 -29.60 -3.65 -8.44
CA PHE A 506 -28.15 -3.61 -8.60
C PHE A 506 -27.74 -3.22 -10.03
N GLU A 507 -28.47 -3.69 -11.05
CA GLU A 507 -28.26 -3.30 -12.45
C GLU A 507 -28.34 -1.78 -12.65
N ALA A 508 -29.39 -1.14 -12.11
CA ALA A 508 -29.60 0.29 -12.25
C ALA A 508 -28.60 1.11 -11.41
N TYR A 509 -28.22 0.61 -10.22
CA TYR A 509 -27.15 1.20 -9.41
C TYR A 509 -25.81 1.20 -10.17
N LEU A 510 -25.45 0.06 -10.75
CA LEU A 510 -24.20 -0.11 -11.49
C LEU A 510 -24.16 0.76 -12.76
N ALA A 511 -25.26 0.81 -13.51
CA ALA A 511 -25.38 1.69 -14.67
C ALA A 511 -25.18 3.17 -14.27
N SER A 512 -25.84 3.62 -13.21
CA SER A 512 -25.68 4.98 -12.69
C SER A 512 -24.26 5.28 -12.20
N TYR A 513 -23.54 4.29 -11.67
CA TYR A 513 -22.13 4.47 -11.30
C TYR A 513 -21.28 4.78 -12.53
N PHE A 514 -21.42 4.00 -13.61
CA PHE A 514 -20.65 4.19 -14.83
C PHE A 514 -21.08 5.43 -15.64
N GLU A 515 -22.33 5.87 -15.54
CA GLU A 515 -22.81 7.12 -16.18
C GLU A 515 -22.15 8.38 -15.61
N ARG A 516 -21.56 8.32 -14.41
CA ARG A 516 -20.89 9.47 -13.77
C ARG A 516 -19.43 9.65 -14.19
N LEU A 517 -18.79 8.64 -14.79
CA LEU A 517 -17.41 8.72 -15.28
C LEU A 517 -17.31 9.75 -16.42
#